data_AF-A0A661DB15-F1
#
_entry.id   AF-A0A661DB15-F1
#
_cell.length_a   1.000
_cell.length_b   1.000
_cell.length_c   1.000
_cell.angle_alpha   90.00
_cell.angle_beta   90.00
_cell.angle_gamma   90.00
#
_symmetry.space_group_name_H-M   'P 1'
#
loop_
_entity.id
_entity.type
_entity.pdbx_description
1 polymer ?
#
loop_
_entity_poly.entity_id
_entity_poly.type
_entity_poly.pdbx_seq_one_letter_code
_entity_poly.pdbx_strand_id
1 'polypeptide(L)'
;MQEIVGYPLDNFSLNLRDIVDLIYFEGPLLTLFENEYGDSYLYYWCDVDEQCNRWLVFRVTRKTLRFYVTQKLSLRELIVNPVDGFLYSIELDDELQCQRCCLIQPPNLPPKYIPAVDSYYDFSKLDPEETEAKGLLLEKIWDEKHELSDLLTKLFDKPPLEMIDEPSLA
;
A
#
# COMPACT_ATOMS: atom_id res chain seq x y z
N MET A 1 -15.63 14.27 -9.29
CA MET A 1 -14.69 14.24 -8.15
C MET A 1 -15.24 15.05 -6.96
N GLN A 2 -14.99 14.65 -5.69
CA GLN A 2 -15.43 15.39 -4.49
C GLN A 2 -14.59 16.65 -4.24
N GLU A 3 -15.10 17.60 -3.45
CA GLU A 3 -14.30 18.75 -2.99
C GLU A 3 -13.35 18.33 -1.85
N ILE A 4 -12.14 18.90 -1.84
CA ILE A 4 -11.14 18.68 -0.78
C ILE A 4 -10.97 19.95 0.04
N VAL A 5 -11.01 19.79 1.36
CA VAL A 5 -10.62 20.83 2.31
C VAL A 5 -9.23 20.48 2.87
N GLY A 6 -8.21 21.20 2.41
CA GLY A 6 -6.82 20.95 2.78
C GLY A 6 -5.93 22.13 2.46
N TYR A 7 -4.64 21.98 2.77
CA TYR A 7 -3.61 22.96 2.45
C TYR A 7 -3.02 22.63 1.07
N PRO A 8 -3.20 23.47 0.04
CA PRO A 8 -2.63 23.22 -1.28
C PRO A 8 -1.10 23.27 -1.23
N LEU A 9 -0.47 22.39 -1.99
CA LEU A 9 0.98 22.36 -2.19
C LEU A 9 1.29 22.64 -3.66
N ASP A 10 2.39 23.37 -3.91
CA ASP A 10 2.82 23.71 -5.27
C ASP A 10 3.23 22.47 -6.07
N ASN A 11 3.76 21.45 -5.38
CA ASN A 11 4.09 20.15 -5.97
C ASN A 11 4.05 19.04 -4.90
N PHE A 12 3.99 17.79 -5.38
CA PHE A 12 4.27 16.62 -4.57
C PHE A 12 5.78 16.34 -4.62
N SER A 13 6.48 16.59 -3.51
CA SER A 13 7.96 16.61 -3.50
C SER A 13 8.63 15.28 -3.16
N LEU A 14 7.87 14.19 -2.98
CA LEU A 14 8.45 12.89 -2.64
C LEU A 14 8.81 12.12 -3.92
N ASN A 15 10.05 11.65 -3.99
CA ASN A 15 10.47 10.70 -5.02
C ASN A 15 10.14 9.30 -4.54
N LEU A 16 9.19 8.66 -5.21
CA LEU A 16 8.68 7.35 -4.79
C LEU A 16 8.92 6.31 -5.86
N ARG A 17 9.41 5.15 -5.43
CA ARG A 17 9.58 3.95 -6.24
C ARG A 17 8.43 2.99 -5.93
N ASP A 18 7.81 2.46 -6.97
CA ASP A 18 6.78 1.42 -6.89
C ASP A 18 7.37 0.12 -6.31
N ILE A 19 6.58 -0.56 -5.49
CA ILE A 19 6.98 -1.82 -4.86
C ILE A 19 6.04 -2.95 -5.25
N VAL A 20 4.73 -2.78 -5.02
CA VAL A 20 3.73 -3.82 -5.26
C VAL A 20 2.32 -3.22 -5.25
N ASP A 21 1.45 -3.73 -6.12
CA ASP A 21 0.01 -3.47 -6.05
C ASP A 21 -0.63 -4.41 -5.04
N LEU A 22 -1.00 -3.87 -3.87
CA LEU A 22 -1.64 -4.63 -2.80
C LEU A 22 -3.07 -5.02 -3.17
N ILE A 23 -3.79 -4.14 -3.86
CA ILE A 23 -5.16 -4.37 -4.34
C ILE A 23 -5.22 -3.94 -5.81
N TYR A 24 -5.61 -4.88 -6.68
CA TYR A 24 -5.77 -4.64 -8.10
C TYR A 24 -7.18 -5.02 -8.58
N PHE A 25 -7.82 -4.15 -9.36
CA PHE A 25 -9.09 -4.41 -10.05
C PHE A 25 -9.26 -3.45 -11.23
N GLU A 26 -9.06 -3.95 -12.47
CA GLU A 26 -9.05 -3.11 -13.69
C GLU A 26 -8.10 -1.90 -13.58
N GLY A 27 -7.04 -2.05 -12.79
CA GLY A 27 -6.07 -1.03 -12.40
C GLY A 27 -5.71 -1.11 -10.91
N PRO A 28 -4.62 -0.46 -10.47
CA PRO A 28 -4.24 -0.40 -9.07
C PRO A 28 -5.29 0.36 -8.26
N LEU A 29 -5.67 -0.18 -7.10
CA LEU A 29 -6.52 0.51 -6.12
C LEU A 29 -5.75 0.84 -4.83
N LEU A 30 -4.74 0.03 -4.50
CA LEU A 30 -3.86 0.25 -3.37
C LEU A 30 -2.46 -0.21 -3.73
N THR A 31 -1.51 0.71 -3.78
CA THR A 31 -0.12 0.42 -4.18
C THR A 31 0.84 0.83 -3.07
N LEU A 32 1.83 -0.01 -2.81
CA LEU A 32 2.93 0.28 -1.91
C LEU A 32 4.08 0.92 -2.67
N PHE A 33 4.56 2.02 -2.13
CA PHE A 33 5.72 2.77 -2.60
C PHE A 33 6.78 2.91 -1.51
N GLU A 34 7.98 3.26 -1.91
CA GLU A 34 9.11 3.56 -1.03
C GLU A 34 9.81 4.85 -1.48
N ASN A 35 10.18 5.72 -0.53
CA ASN A 35 11.03 6.88 -0.83
C ASN A 35 12.53 6.55 -0.80
N GLU A 36 13.38 7.51 -1.15
CA GLU A 36 14.83 7.34 -1.15
C GLU A 36 15.46 7.03 0.23
N TYR A 37 14.71 7.20 1.31
CA TYR A 37 15.13 6.92 2.69
C TYR A 37 14.62 5.57 3.23
N GLY A 38 13.85 4.83 2.45
CA GLY A 38 13.27 3.54 2.85
C GLY A 38 11.93 3.64 3.61
N ASP A 39 11.34 4.84 3.72
CA ASP A 39 9.98 4.99 4.26
C ASP A 39 8.95 4.46 3.26
N SER A 40 8.00 3.67 3.77
CA SER A 40 6.91 3.12 2.98
C SER A 40 5.72 4.07 2.91
N TYR A 41 5.13 4.22 1.72
CA TYR A 41 3.92 5.00 1.47
C TYR A 41 2.87 4.14 0.78
N LEU A 42 1.59 4.35 1.11
CA LEU A 42 0.48 3.75 0.39
C LEU A 42 -0.21 4.78 -0.47
N TYR A 43 -0.49 4.42 -1.73
CA TYR A 43 -1.34 5.14 -2.66
C TYR A 43 -2.69 4.44 -2.70
N TYR A 44 -3.75 5.13 -2.31
CA TYR A 44 -5.11 4.62 -2.30
C TYR A 44 -5.99 5.39 -3.30
N TRP A 45 -6.48 4.70 -4.32
CA TRP A 45 -7.36 5.28 -5.33
C TRP A 45 -8.72 5.64 -4.72
N CYS A 46 -9.22 6.84 -4.98
CA CYS A 46 -10.42 7.37 -4.32
C CYS A 46 -11.55 7.73 -5.29
N ASP A 47 -11.22 8.38 -6.41
CA ASP A 47 -12.20 8.97 -7.32
C ASP A 47 -11.52 9.31 -8.63
N VAL A 48 -12.33 9.50 -9.68
CA VAL A 48 -11.86 9.89 -11.00
C VAL A 48 -12.84 10.90 -11.60
N ASP A 49 -12.35 11.75 -12.47
CA ASP A 49 -13.17 12.54 -13.39
C ASP A 49 -12.64 12.42 -14.83
N GLU A 50 -13.03 13.34 -15.72
CA GLU A 50 -12.64 13.27 -17.13
C GLU A 50 -11.15 13.57 -17.37
N GLN A 51 -10.42 14.07 -16.36
CA GLN A 51 -9.03 14.54 -16.53
C GLN A 51 -8.05 13.81 -15.61
N CYS A 52 -8.46 13.47 -14.39
CA CYS A 52 -7.53 12.97 -13.39
C CYS A 52 -8.13 11.85 -12.52
N ASN A 53 -7.22 10.99 -12.05
CA ASN A 53 -7.43 10.08 -10.94
C ASN A 53 -6.96 10.76 -9.64
N ARG A 54 -7.77 10.68 -8.59
CA ARG A 54 -7.40 11.14 -7.26
C ARG A 54 -6.95 10.01 -6.37
N TRP A 55 -5.79 10.20 -5.77
CA TRP A 55 -5.16 9.27 -4.84
C TRP A 55 -4.96 9.93 -3.48
N LEU A 56 -5.21 9.18 -2.41
CA LEU A 56 -4.69 9.50 -1.09
C LEU A 56 -3.32 8.83 -0.93
N VAL A 57 -2.34 9.61 -0.48
CA VAL A 57 -0.97 9.14 -0.23
C VAL A 57 -0.61 9.38 1.21
N PHE A 58 -0.16 8.35 1.91
CA PHE A 58 0.19 8.46 3.33
C PHE A 58 1.26 7.46 3.72
N ARG A 59 2.09 7.86 4.68
CA ARG A 59 3.18 7.03 5.18
C ARG A 59 2.65 5.89 6.04
N VAL A 60 3.26 4.73 5.92
CA VAL A 60 3.04 3.59 6.81
C VAL A 60 4.35 3.10 7.38
N THR A 61 4.34 2.72 8.66
CA THR A 61 5.47 2.01 9.26
C THR A 61 5.45 0.54 8.85
N ARG A 62 6.61 -0.13 8.91
CA ARG A 62 6.70 -1.59 8.80
C ARG A 62 5.66 -2.31 9.68
N LYS A 63 5.53 -1.87 10.94
CA LYS A 63 4.59 -2.45 11.91
C LYS A 63 3.14 -2.32 11.47
N THR A 64 2.71 -1.12 11.07
CA THR A 64 1.33 -0.85 10.66
C THR A 64 0.99 -1.52 9.33
N LEU A 65 1.96 -1.60 8.40
CA LEU A 65 1.81 -2.34 7.15
C LEU A 65 1.66 -3.85 7.43
N ARG A 66 2.51 -4.43 8.28
CA ARG A 66 2.38 -5.82 8.73
C ARG A 66 1.02 -6.09 9.36
N PHE A 67 0.55 -5.20 10.22
CA PHE A 67 -0.77 -5.34 10.85
C PHE A 67 -1.91 -5.27 9.83
N TYR A 68 -1.81 -4.41 8.82
CA TYR A 68 -2.80 -4.37 7.75
C TYR A 68 -2.84 -5.69 6.97
N VAL A 69 -1.70 -6.17 6.48
CA VAL A 69 -1.67 -7.43 5.71
C VAL A 69 -2.02 -8.65 6.55
N THR A 70 -1.78 -8.63 7.87
CA THR A 70 -2.19 -9.70 8.78
C THR A 70 -3.60 -9.49 9.38
N GLN A 71 -4.39 -8.57 8.81
CA GLN A 71 -5.78 -8.29 9.19
C GLN A 71 -5.97 -7.86 10.67
N LYS A 72 -4.93 -7.28 11.28
CA LYS A 72 -4.97 -6.68 12.63
C LYS A 72 -5.30 -5.19 12.62
N LEU A 73 -5.11 -4.53 11.47
CA LEU A 73 -5.55 -3.15 11.22
C LEU A 73 -6.32 -3.12 9.90
N SER A 74 -7.36 -2.29 9.83
CA SER A 74 -8.07 -2.00 8.59
C SER A 74 -7.38 -0.88 7.79
N LEU A 75 -7.62 -0.80 6.48
CA LEU A 75 -7.17 0.33 5.66
C LEU A 75 -7.78 1.65 6.17
N ARG A 76 -9.03 1.61 6.62
CA ARG A 76 -9.67 2.73 7.30
C ARG A 76 -8.83 3.25 8.46
N GLU A 77 -8.36 2.37 9.35
CA GLU A 77 -7.55 2.78 10.51
C GLU A 77 -6.23 3.44 10.10
N LEU A 78 -5.58 2.96 9.04
CA LEU A 78 -4.38 3.58 8.50
C LEU A 78 -4.65 5.00 7.97
N ILE A 79 -5.79 5.20 7.31
CA ILE A 79 -6.18 6.48 6.71
C ILE A 79 -6.65 7.49 7.78
N VAL A 80 -7.43 7.05 8.77
CA VAL A 80 -7.99 7.98 9.77
C VAL A 80 -7.03 8.27 10.92
N ASN A 81 -5.99 7.44 11.11
CA ASN A 81 -4.91 7.65 12.08
C ASN A 81 -3.53 7.57 11.41
N PRO A 82 -3.22 8.46 10.45
CA PRO A 82 -1.97 8.41 9.70
C PRO A 82 -0.78 8.72 10.62
N VAL A 83 0.38 8.14 10.29
CA VAL A 83 1.59 8.23 11.13
C VAL A 83 2.00 9.68 11.38
N ASP A 84 1.88 10.53 10.36
CA ASP A 84 2.31 11.93 10.40
C ASP A 84 1.17 12.90 10.77
N GLY A 85 -0.03 12.38 11.04
CA GLY A 85 -1.23 13.18 11.36
C GLY A 85 -1.93 13.80 10.17
N PHE A 86 -1.44 13.56 8.94
CA PHE A 86 -2.04 14.02 7.69
C PHE A 86 -1.84 12.99 6.56
N LEU A 87 -2.52 13.23 5.45
CA LEU A 87 -2.37 12.54 4.17
C LEU A 87 -2.15 13.58 3.08
N TYR A 88 -1.56 13.16 1.96
CA TYR A 88 -1.64 13.92 0.72
C TYR A 88 -2.87 13.46 -0.07
N SER A 89 -3.53 14.38 -0.76
CA SER A 89 -4.35 14.08 -1.91
C SER A 89 -3.62 14.58 -3.14
N ILE A 90 -3.42 13.69 -4.10
CA ILE A 90 -2.83 14.02 -5.39
C ILE A 90 -3.83 13.72 -6.50
N GLU A 91 -3.84 14.55 -7.52
CA GLU A 91 -4.56 14.34 -8.77
C GLU A 91 -3.51 14.07 -9.86
N LEU A 92 -3.58 12.89 -10.45
CA LEU A 92 -2.71 12.42 -11.53
C LEU A 92 -3.52 12.32 -12.82
N ASP A 93 -3.01 12.88 -13.91
CA ASP A 93 -3.57 12.67 -15.25
C ASP A 93 -3.17 11.31 -15.84
N ASP A 94 -3.59 11.07 -17.08
CA ASP A 94 -3.29 9.82 -17.81
C ASP A 94 -1.79 9.65 -18.11
N GLU A 95 -1.02 10.75 -18.12
CA GLU A 95 0.44 10.78 -18.24
C GLU A 95 1.16 10.71 -16.88
N LEU A 96 0.43 10.42 -15.80
CA LEU A 96 0.90 10.34 -14.41
C LEU A 96 1.54 11.65 -13.89
N GLN A 97 1.21 12.78 -14.49
CA GLN A 97 1.67 14.09 -14.03
C GLN A 97 0.76 14.58 -12.90
N CYS A 98 1.37 15.11 -11.85
CA CYS A 98 0.64 15.67 -10.72
C CYS A 98 0.08 17.05 -11.09
N GLN A 99 -1.24 17.11 -11.29
CA GLN A 99 -1.95 18.35 -11.60
C GLN A 99 -2.29 19.14 -10.33
N ARG A 100 -2.53 18.45 -9.23
CA ARG A 100 -2.82 19.06 -7.94
C ARG A 100 -2.31 18.21 -6.79
N CYS A 101 -1.77 18.86 -5.77
CA CYS A 101 -1.40 18.24 -4.50
C CYS A 101 -1.97 19.06 -3.34
N CYS A 102 -2.52 18.38 -2.34
CA CYS A 102 -3.05 19.00 -1.12
C CYS A 102 -2.69 18.14 0.10
N LEU A 103 -2.32 18.78 1.20
CA LEU A 103 -2.20 18.15 2.51
C LEU A 103 -3.56 18.20 3.21
N ILE A 104 -4.04 17.04 3.68
CA ILE A 104 -5.36 16.88 4.29
C ILE A 104 -5.21 16.24 5.66
N GLN A 105 -5.94 16.77 6.65
CA GLN A 105 -6.11 16.10 7.93
C GLN A 105 -7.31 15.14 7.88
N PRO A 106 -7.26 13.97 8.54
CA PRO A 106 -8.35 12.99 8.48
C PRO A 106 -9.78 13.50 8.73
N PRO A 107 -10.03 14.46 9.66
CA PRO A 107 -11.38 15.01 9.87
C PRO A 107 -11.96 15.75 8.65
N ASN A 108 -11.11 16.18 7.72
CA ASN A 108 -11.50 16.91 6.51
C ASN A 108 -11.65 15.98 5.28
N LEU A 109 -11.45 14.68 5.43
CA LEU A 109 -11.63 13.73 4.34
C LEU A 109 -13.11 13.66 3.94
N PRO A 110 -13.44 13.70 2.63
CA PRO A 110 -14.78 13.37 2.17
C PRO A 110 -15.17 11.97 2.64
N PRO A 111 -16.41 11.76 3.14
CA PRO A 111 -16.85 10.45 3.62
C PRO A 111 -16.70 9.32 2.60
N LYS A 112 -16.82 9.61 1.30
CA LYS A 112 -16.64 8.64 0.20
C LYS A 112 -15.21 8.08 0.12
N TYR A 113 -14.22 8.82 0.61
CA TYR A 113 -12.80 8.43 0.55
C TYR A 113 -12.36 7.67 1.79
N ILE A 114 -13.26 7.49 2.77
CA ILE A 114 -12.99 6.73 3.99
C ILE A 114 -13.46 5.28 3.74
N PRO A 115 -12.56 4.29 3.76
CA PRO A 115 -12.95 2.89 3.58
C PRO A 115 -13.91 2.38 4.66
N ALA A 116 -14.55 1.24 4.38
CA ALA A 116 -15.38 0.54 5.34
C ALA A 116 -14.58 0.14 6.61
N VAL A 117 -15.29 -0.05 7.74
CA VAL A 117 -14.66 -0.45 9.02
C VAL A 117 -13.91 -1.78 8.94
N ASP A 118 -14.36 -2.67 8.08
CA ASP A 118 -13.86 -4.02 7.84
C ASP A 118 -12.99 -4.10 6.58
N SER A 119 -12.42 -2.97 6.16
CA SER A 119 -11.46 -2.87 5.05
C SER A 119 -10.10 -3.50 5.37
N TYR A 120 -10.09 -4.71 5.92
CA TYR A 120 -8.90 -5.51 6.14
C TYR A 120 -8.32 -5.98 4.81
N TYR A 121 -7.03 -6.33 4.85
CA TYR A 121 -6.36 -6.81 3.65
C TYR A 121 -6.92 -8.16 3.19
N ASP A 122 -7.15 -8.26 1.87
CA ASP A 122 -7.62 -9.47 1.21
C ASP A 122 -6.55 -9.93 0.21
N PHE A 123 -5.87 -11.01 0.56
CA PHE A 123 -4.79 -11.59 -0.25
C PHE A 123 -5.24 -12.05 -1.64
N SER A 124 -6.55 -12.32 -1.83
CA SER A 124 -7.06 -12.68 -3.15
C SER A 124 -7.06 -11.52 -4.15
N LYS A 125 -6.91 -10.28 -3.67
CA LYS A 125 -6.86 -9.05 -4.49
C LYS A 125 -5.46 -8.62 -4.87
N LEU A 126 -4.46 -9.34 -4.38
CA LEU A 126 -3.07 -9.15 -4.77
C LEU A 126 -2.89 -9.64 -6.20
N ASP A 127 -2.21 -8.87 -7.04
CA ASP A 127 -1.98 -9.28 -8.42
C ASP A 127 -1.24 -10.64 -8.45
N PRO A 128 -1.82 -11.69 -9.07
CA PRO A 128 -1.18 -12.99 -9.15
C PRO A 128 0.14 -12.97 -9.93
N GLU A 129 0.31 -12.07 -10.90
CA GLU A 129 1.45 -12.02 -11.81
C GLU A 129 2.70 -11.37 -11.18
N GLU A 130 2.55 -10.55 -10.15
CA GLU A 130 3.67 -9.84 -9.48
C GLU A 130 4.45 -10.70 -8.46
N THR A 131 5.00 -11.84 -8.88
CA THR A 131 5.71 -12.77 -7.96
C THR A 131 6.95 -12.14 -7.30
N GLU A 132 7.68 -11.29 -8.00
CA GLU A 132 8.85 -10.57 -7.47
C GLU A 132 8.43 -9.51 -6.44
N ALA A 133 7.38 -8.75 -6.73
CA ALA A 133 6.81 -7.74 -5.84
C ALA A 133 6.32 -8.34 -4.53
N LYS A 134 5.78 -9.57 -4.56
CA LYS A 134 5.42 -10.34 -3.36
C LYS A 134 6.63 -10.64 -2.49
N GLY A 135 7.76 -11.00 -3.10
CA GLY A 135 9.02 -11.19 -2.38
C GLY A 135 9.44 -9.91 -1.66
N LEU A 136 9.41 -8.78 -2.36
CA LEU A 136 9.76 -7.46 -1.80
C LEU A 136 8.81 -7.05 -0.66
N LEU A 137 7.51 -7.30 -0.81
CA LEU A 137 6.53 -7.04 0.24
C LEU A 137 6.86 -7.84 1.50
N LEU A 138 7.16 -9.13 1.34
CA LEU A 138 7.49 -10.05 2.43
C LEU A 138 8.77 -9.63 3.16
N GLU A 139 9.83 -9.28 2.43
CA GLU A 139 11.08 -8.75 2.99
C GLU A 139 10.83 -7.45 3.77
N LYS A 140 9.93 -6.59 3.28
CA LYS A 140 9.62 -5.32 3.95
C LYS A 140 8.96 -5.50 5.31
N ILE A 141 8.10 -6.50 5.46
CA ILE A 141 7.24 -6.68 6.63
C ILE A 141 7.76 -7.72 7.63
N TRP A 142 8.70 -8.58 7.22
CA TRP A 142 9.29 -9.63 8.05
C TRP A 142 10.83 -9.61 8.05
N ASP A 143 11.41 -9.41 9.23
CA ASP A 143 12.88 -9.44 9.46
C ASP A 143 13.42 -10.86 9.72
N GLU A 144 12.56 -11.80 10.15
CA GLU A 144 12.98 -13.13 10.61
C GLU A 144 12.54 -14.24 9.64
N LYS A 145 13.50 -15.04 9.17
CA LYS A 145 13.29 -16.18 8.26
C LYS A 145 12.19 -17.16 8.70
N HIS A 146 11.93 -17.31 10.01
CA HIS A 146 10.92 -18.24 10.53
C HIS A 146 9.48 -17.73 10.41
N GLU A 147 9.23 -16.42 10.50
CA GLU A 147 7.87 -15.90 10.33
C GLU A 147 7.45 -15.85 8.84
N LEU A 148 8.43 -15.81 7.93
CA LEU A 148 8.23 -15.85 6.48
C LEU A 148 7.71 -17.20 5.99
N SER A 149 8.20 -18.32 6.53
CA SER A 149 7.82 -19.66 6.06
C SER A 149 6.34 -19.95 6.26
N ASP A 150 5.82 -19.65 7.45
CA ASP A 150 4.40 -19.87 7.79
C ASP A 150 3.46 -19.03 6.93
N LEU A 151 3.92 -17.86 6.51
CA LEU A 151 3.14 -16.96 5.70
C LEU A 151 3.19 -17.32 4.22
N LEU A 152 4.36 -17.72 3.71
CA LEU A 152 4.51 -18.25 2.36
C LEU A 152 3.59 -19.47 2.16
N THR A 153 3.46 -20.35 3.15
CA THR A 153 2.52 -21.49 3.11
C THR A 153 1.07 -21.03 3.03
N LYS A 154 0.68 -19.95 3.72
CA LYS A 154 -0.68 -19.38 3.64
C LYS A 154 -0.95 -18.63 2.33
N LEU A 155 0.05 -17.99 1.75
CA LEU A 155 -0.09 -17.15 0.55
C LEU A 155 -0.10 -17.95 -0.75
N PHE A 156 0.68 -19.03 -0.80
CA PHE A 156 0.97 -19.72 -2.05
C PHE A 156 0.39 -21.12 -2.14
N ASP A 157 -0.38 -21.58 -1.14
CA ASP A 157 -0.93 -22.94 -1.06
C ASP A 157 0.12 -24.03 -1.41
N LYS A 158 1.40 -23.73 -1.17
CA LYS A 158 2.51 -24.65 -1.42
C LYS A 158 2.89 -25.31 -0.11
N PRO A 159 3.06 -26.64 -0.09
CA PRO A 159 3.61 -27.31 1.08
C PRO A 159 4.98 -26.68 1.41
N PRO A 160 5.39 -26.68 2.69
CA PRO A 160 6.68 -26.12 3.08
C PRO A 160 7.76 -26.72 2.18
N LEU A 161 8.63 -25.86 1.62
CA LEU A 161 9.83 -26.31 0.93
C LEU A 161 10.60 -27.18 1.92
N GLU A 162 10.61 -28.49 1.69
CA GLU A 162 11.51 -29.40 2.40
C GLU A 162 12.91 -28.80 2.26
N MET A 163 13.54 -28.53 3.41
CA MET A 163 14.94 -28.16 3.42
C MET A 163 15.68 -29.27 2.69
N ILE A 164 16.28 -28.93 1.55
CA ILE A 164 17.14 -29.84 0.82
C ILE A 164 18.29 -30.18 1.77
N ASP A 165 18.20 -31.33 2.42
CA ASP A 165 19.34 -31.95 3.07
C ASP A 165 20.38 -32.15 1.97
N GLU A 166 21.52 -31.46 2.10
CA GLU A 166 22.68 -31.70 1.25
C GLU A 166 23.01 -33.20 1.29
N PRO A 167 23.08 -33.90 0.16
CA PRO A 167 23.59 -35.26 0.17
C PRO A 167 25.06 -35.19 0.59
N SER A 168 25.36 -35.79 1.75
CA SER A 168 26.71 -35.96 2.26
C SER A 168 27.57 -36.60 1.17
N LEU A 169 28.65 -35.91 0.80
CA LEU A 169 29.74 -36.47 -0.01
C LEU A 169 30.21 -37.79 0.62
N ALA A 170 30.12 -38.86 -0.16
CA ALA A 170 30.85 -40.10 0.04
C ALA A 170 31.49 -40.51 -1.30
#